data_AF-C7ZBW7-F1
#
_entry.id   AF-C7ZBW7-F1
#
_cell.length_a   1.000
_cell.length_b   1.000
_cell.length_c   1.000
_cell.angle_alpha   90.00
_cell.angle_beta   90.00
_cell.angle_gamma   90.00
#
_symmetry.space_group_name_H-M   'P 1'
#
loop_
_entity.id
_entity.type
_entity.pdbx_description
1 polymer ?
#
loop_
_entity_poly.entity_id
_entity_poly.type
_entity_poly.pdbx_seq_one_letter_code
_entity_poly.pdbx_strand_id
1 'polypeptide(L)'
;MRCSRWKLPAKERFEGDFKAKTKNPVLVIGQTADPITPLASARNLTGTLEGSVLLEFDIPGHSILRRSSECVIKATAAYWSEGKLPKNNTVCKSEVEPFSTDSGWPEMIKELGMGPKE
;
A
#
# COMPACT_ATOMS: atom_id res chain seq x y z
N MET A 1 12.61 -18.48 -20.60
CA MET A 1 13.40 -17.29 -20.21
C MET A 1 13.47 -16.30 -21.38
N ARG A 2 12.79 -15.15 -21.29
CA ARG A 2 12.78 -14.13 -22.36
C ARG A 2 13.82 -13.02 -22.14
N CYS A 3 14.07 -12.63 -20.89
CA CYS A 3 15.05 -11.60 -20.55
C CYS A 3 16.51 -12.01 -20.83
N SER A 4 16.89 -13.27 -20.59
CA SER A 4 18.27 -13.74 -20.80
C SER A 4 18.71 -13.76 -22.27
N ARG A 5 17.78 -13.61 -23.22
CA ARG A 5 18.07 -13.52 -24.67
C ARG A 5 18.12 -12.07 -25.16
N TRP A 6 17.78 -11.12 -24.30
CA TRP A 6 17.75 -9.70 -24.65
C TRP A 6 19.18 -9.17 -24.77
N LYS A 7 19.53 -8.64 -25.94
CA LYS A 7 20.92 -8.23 -26.26
C LYS A 7 21.27 -6.83 -25.74
N LEU A 8 20.26 -6.01 -25.43
CA LEU A 8 20.48 -4.66 -24.92
C LEU A 8 20.62 -4.74 -23.39
N PRO A 9 21.58 -4.03 -22.80
CA PRO A 9 21.64 -3.93 -21.34
C PRO A 9 20.39 -3.23 -20.79
N ALA A 10 19.96 -3.64 -19.60
CA ALA A 10 18.87 -2.96 -18.91
C ALA A 10 19.32 -1.55 -18.48
N LYS A 11 18.64 -0.53 -19.00
CA LYS A 11 18.95 0.88 -18.67
C LYS A 11 18.70 1.20 -17.19
N GLU A 12 17.76 0.50 -16.58
CA GLU A 12 17.29 0.72 -15.20
C GLU A 12 17.97 -0.23 -14.21
N ARG A 13 19.13 -0.77 -14.56
CA ARG A 13 19.90 -1.58 -13.61
C ARG A 13 20.29 -0.71 -12.42
N PHE A 14 19.73 -1.04 -11.26
CA PHE A 14 20.08 -0.38 -10.01
C PHE A 14 21.24 -1.13 -9.35
N GLU A 15 22.36 -0.45 -9.15
CA GLU A 15 23.58 -0.99 -8.52
C GLU A 15 23.87 -0.34 -7.15
N GLY A 16 22.95 0.49 -6.63
CA GLY A 16 23.07 1.13 -5.32
C GLY A 16 22.78 0.20 -4.15
N ASP A 17 22.93 0.72 -2.93
CA ASP A 17 22.72 -0.02 -1.67
C ASP A 17 21.24 -0.08 -1.23
N PHE A 18 20.34 0.41 -2.09
CA PHE A 18 18.89 0.57 -1.88
C PHE A 18 18.49 1.54 -0.77
N LYS A 19 19.43 2.16 -0.05
CA LYS A 19 19.14 3.14 0.99
C LYS A 19 18.87 4.50 0.37
N ALA A 20 17.74 5.11 0.72
CA ALA A 20 17.38 6.41 0.18
C ALA A 20 16.80 7.32 1.26
N LYS A 21 17.23 8.59 1.22
CA LYS A 21 16.59 9.68 1.94
C LYS A 21 15.70 10.45 0.99
N THR A 22 14.40 10.38 1.22
CA THR A 22 13.41 11.12 0.44
C THR A 22 13.20 12.52 1.01
N LYS A 23 12.64 13.44 0.21
CA LYS A 23 12.32 14.80 0.66
C LYS A 23 11.31 14.81 1.81
N ASN A 24 10.31 13.92 1.72
CA ASN A 24 9.30 13.68 2.74
C ASN A 24 9.28 12.18 3.07
N PRO A 25 9.00 11.79 4.32
CA PRO A 25 8.76 10.40 4.68
C PRO A 25 7.71 9.72 3.79
N VAL A 26 7.91 8.44 3.46
CA VAL A 26 7.01 7.69 2.58
C VAL A 26 6.07 6.82 3.40
N LEU A 27 4.76 6.85 3.10
CA LEU A 27 3.81 5.85 3.55
C LEU A 27 3.85 4.65 2.60
N VAL A 28 4.17 3.46 3.13
CA VAL A 28 4.09 2.19 2.41
C VAL A 28 2.89 1.42 2.96
N ILE A 29 2.04 0.89 2.07
CA ILE A 29 0.91 0.05 2.44
C ILE A 29 1.11 -1.33 1.82
N GLY A 30 1.14 -2.37 2.64
CA GLY A 30 1.32 -3.75 2.20
C GLY A 30 0.21 -4.65 2.76
N GLN A 31 -0.32 -5.56 1.95
CA GLN A 31 -1.32 -6.52 2.42
C GLN A 31 -0.66 -7.74 3.06
N THR A 32 -1.30 -8.31 4.09
CA THR A 32 -0.73 -9.43 4.87
C THR A 32 -0.55 -10.70 4.05
N ALA A 33 -1.42 -10.94 3.06
CA ALA A 33 -1.37 -12.08 2.16
C ALA A 33 -1.43 -11.68 0.67
N ASP A 34 -0.49 -10.82 0.24
CA ASP A 34 -0.32 -10.41 -1.16
C ASP A 34 0.53 -11.42 -1.97
N PRO A 35 -0.02 -12.05 -3.03
CA PRO A 35 0.72 -13.01 -3.84
C PRO A 35 1.61 -12.35 -4.91
N ILE A 36 1.45 -11.06 -5.20
CA ILE A 36 2.18 -10.32 -6.25
C ILE A 36 3.27 -9.45 -5.63
N THR A 37 2.94 -8.71 -4.57
CA THR A 37 3.86 -7.85 -3.82
C THR A 37 3.84 -8.18 -2.33
N PRO A 38 4.48 -9.28 -1.90
CA PRO A 38 4.37 -9.81 -0.54
C PRO A 38 4.73 -8.80 0.56
N LEU A 39 4.14 -8.96 1.74
CA LEU A 39 4.41 -8.13 2.91
C LEU A 39 5.91 -8.03 3.26
N ALA A 40 6.68 -9.10 3.04
CA ALA A 40 8.12 -9.10 3.23
C ALA A 40 8.82 -8.04 2.34
N SER A 41 8.36 -7.86 1.09
CA SER A 41 8.88 -6.83 0.20
C SER A 41 8.52 -5.42 0.69
N ALA A 42 7.31 -5.23 1.23
CA ALA A 42 6.89 -3.95 1.81
C ALA A 42 7.74 -3.61 3.05
N ARG A 43 7.98 -4.58 3.94
CA ARG A 43 8.87 -4.44 5.10
C ARG A 43 10.31 -4.10 4.68
N ASN A 44 10.84 -4.80 3.67
CA ASN A 44 12.16 -4.50 3.11
C ASN A 44 12.23 -3.07 2.58
N LEU A 45 11.24 -2.63 1.80
CA LEU A 45 11.19 -1.26 1.27
C LEU A 45 11.17 -0.22 2.39
N THR A 46 10.38 -0.42 3.44
CA THR A 46 10.38 0.51 4.58
C THR A 46 11.69 0.51 5.36
N GLY A 47 12.41 -0.62 5.38
CA GLY A 47 13.75 -0.71 5.96
C GLY A 47 14.80 0.09 5.19
N THR A 48 14.55 0.46 3.93
CA THR A 48 15.53 1.19 3.10
C THR A 48 15.18 2.67 2.88
N LEU A 49 13.94 3.07 3.09
CA LEU A 49 13.49 4.46 2.98
C LEU A 49 13.51 5.16 4.35
N GLU A 50 14.42 6.13 4.52
CA GLU A 50 14.59 6.86 5.79
C GLU A 50 13.29 7.53 6.23
N GLY A 51 12.86 7.24 7.46
CA GLY A 51 11.66 7.82 8.07
C GLY A 51 10.33 7.28 7.53
N SER A 52 10.35 6.32 6.59
CA SER A 52 9.11 5.71 6.08
C SER A 52 8.37 4.89 7.14
N VAL A 53 7.06 4.71 6.93
CA VAL A 53 6.20 3.90 7.81
C VAL A 53 5.43 2.88 7.00
N LEU A 54 5.37 1.65 7.51
CA LEU A 54 4.54 0.58 6.99
C LEU A 54 3.18 0.58 7.68
N LEU A 55 2.11 0.61 6.88
CA LEU A 55 0.77 0.22 7.28
C LEU A 55 0.48 -1.17 6.69
N GLU A 56 0.15 -2.12 7.56
CA GLU A 56 -0.23 -3.48 7.12
C GLU A 56 -1.75 -3.54 6.94
N PHE A 57 -2.23 -3.96 5.76
CA PHE A 57 -3.64 -4.18 5.49
C PHE A 57 -3.94 -5.67 5.59
N ASP A 58 -4.65 -6.07 6.64
CA ASP A 58 -4.93 -7.47 6.95
C ASP A 58 -6.03 -8.03 6.06
N ILE A 59 -5.60 -8.52 4.90
CA ILE A 59 -6.47 -9.11 3.90
C ILE A 59 -5.66 -9.94 2.88
N PRO A 60 -6.21 -11.05 2.36
CA PRO A 60 -5.67 -11.69 1.16
C PRO A 60 -6.02 -10.92 -0.11
N GLY A 61 -5.07 -10.81 -1.03
CA GLY A 61 -5.27 -10.18 -2.33
C GLY A 61 -4.15 -9.25 -2.72
N HIS A 62 -4.33 -8.54 -3.83
CA HIS A 62 -3.34 -7.60 -4.34
C HIS A 62 -3.99 -6.25 -4.60
N SER A 63 -3.26 -5.18 -4.27
CA SER A 63 -3.72 -3.80 -4.20
C SER A 63 -4.74 -3.52 -3.08
N ILE A 64 -4.70 -2.28 -2.59
CA ILE A 64 -5.50 -1.80 -1.46
C ILE A 64 -6.92 -1.38 -1.86
N LEU A 65 -7.19 -1.21 -3.16
CA LEU A 65 -8.47 -0.67 -3.64
C LEU A 65 -9.53 -1.76 -3.84
N ARG A 66 -9.18 -3.03 -3.80
CA ARG A 66 -10.14 -4.10 -4.09
C ARG A 66 -11.19 -4.29 -2.99
N ARG A 67 -10.86 -3.84 -1.78
CA ARG A 67 -11.63 -4.08 -0.56
C ARG A 67 -11.56 -2.84 0.30
N SER A 68 -12.71 -2.40 0.80
CA SER A 68 -12.81 -1.22 1.62
C SER A 68 -12.19 -1.44 3.01
N SER A 69 -11.65 -0.35 3.55
CA SER A 69 -11.14 -0.24 4.92
C SER A 69 -11.13 1.24 5.29
N GLU A 70 -11.94 1.63 6.26
CA GLU A 70 -11.99 3.03 6.72
C GLU A 70 -10.62 3.46 7.26
N CYS A 71 -9.94 2.55 7.95
CA CYS A 71 -8.60 2.73 8.50
C CYS A 71 -7.56 3.05 7.42
N VAL A 72 -7.53 2.28 6.32
CA VAL A 72 -6.62 2.53 5.19
C VAL A 72 -6.94 3.86 4.52
N ILE A 73 -8.23 4.16 4.31
CA ILE A 73 -8.66 5.39 3.63
C ILE A 73 -8.27 6.62 4.46
N LYS A 74 -8.56 6.63 5.77
CA LYS A 74 -8.19 7.74 6.66
C LYS A 74 -6.69 7.95 6.73
N ALA A 75 -5.90 6.87 6.85
CA ALA A 75 -4.45 6.97 6.86
C ALA A 75 -3.89 7.52 5.54
N THR A 76 -4.43 7.05 4.41
CA THR A 76 -4.05 7.53 3.08
C THR A 76 -4.42 9.00 2.90
N ALA A 77 -5.64 9.39 3.28
CA ALA A 77 -6.11 10.77 3.20
C ALA A 77 -5.23 11.71 4.04
N ALA A 78 -4.99 11.40 5.32
CA ALA A 78 -4.16 12.20 6.21
C ALA A 78 -2.71 12.34 5.71
N TYR A 79 -2.16 11.30 5.09
CA TYR A 79 -0.84 11.38 4.46
C TYR A 79 -0.83 12.34 3.27
N TRP A 80 -1.84 12.27 2.40
CA TRP A 80 -1.93 13.14 1.24
C TRP A 80 -2.26 14.60 1.59
N SER A 81 -3.17 14.84 2.52
CA SER A 81 -3.63 16.20 2.86
C SER A 81 -2.73 16.91 3.86
N GLU A 82 -2.14 16.19 4.80
CA GLU A 82 -1.42 16.77 5.94
C GLU A 82 0.04 16.30 6.04
N GLY A 83 0.48 15.33 5.22
CA GLY A 83 1.78 14.70 5.36
C GLY A 83 1.91 13.85 6.63
N LYS A 84 0.79 13.49 7.27
CA LYS A 84 0.78 12.74 8.53
C LYS A 84 0.89 11.24 8.26
N LEU A 85 1.84 10.61 8.94
CA LEU A 85 2.02 9.16 8.92
C LEU A 85 1.23 8.49 10.07
N PRO A 86 0.75 7.25 9.88
CA PRO A 86 0.20 6.46 10.97
C PRO A 86 1.30 6.07 11.98
N LYS A 87 0.89 5.50 13.12
CA LYS A 87 1.86 4.96 14.08
C LYS A 87 2.60 3.77 13.47
N ASN A 88 3.85 3.54 13.88
CA ASN A 88 4.56 2.31 13.52
C ASN A 88 3.76 1.07 13.93
N ASN A 89 3.80 0.04 13.08
CA ASN A 89 3.05 -1.20 13.24
C ASN A 89 1.52 -1.03 13.23
N THR A 90 1.01 -0.01 12.53
CA THR A 90 -0.43 0.11 12.31
C THR A 90 -0.91 -1.02 11.40
N VAL A 91 -1.91 -1.75 11.87
CA VAL A 91 -2.60 -2.81 11.11
C VAL A 91 -4.05 -2.41 10.92
N CYS A 92 -4.49 -2.29 9.67
CA CYS A 92 -5.88 -2.05 9.30
C CYS A 92 -6.54 -3.35 8.86
N LYS A 93 -7.83 -3.50 9.13
CA LYS A 93 -8.65 -4.64 8.66
C LYS A 93 -9.58 -4.19 7.55
N SER A 94 -10.08 -5.14 6.77
CA SER A 94 -11.13 -4.87 5.80
C SER A 94 -12.48 -4.79 6.49
N GLU A 95 -13.39 -3.98 5.96
CA GLU A 95 -14.79 -3.96 6.40
C GLU A 95 -15.57 -5.20 5.98
N VAL A 96 -15.01 -6.02 5.09
CA VAL A 96 -15.67 -7.19 4.53
C VAL A 96 -14.83 -8.45 4.73
N GLU A 97 -15.51 -9.56 4.98
CA GLU A 97 -14.87 -10.86 5.21
C GLU A 97 -14.10 -11.36 3.97
N PRO A 98 -13.01 -12.13 4.18
CA PRO A 98 -12.34 -12.84 3.10
C PRO A 98 -13.33 -13.65 2.26
N PHE A 99 -13.16 -13.61 0.93
CA PHE A 99 -14.01 -14.30 -0.05
C PHE A 99 -15.46 -13.82 -0.18
N SER A 100 -15.88 -12.76 0.55
CA SER A 100 -17.17 -12.09 0.29
C SER A 100 -17.24 -11.63 -1.18
N THR A 101 -18.43 -11.69 -1.78
CA THR A 101 -18.70 -11.07 -3.09
C THR A 101 -18.80 -9.56 -2.99
N ASP A 102 -18.96 -9.04 -1.78
CA ASP A 102 -19.00 -7.61 -1.50
C ASP A 102 -17.59 -7.04 -1.34
N SER A 103 -17.40 -5.82 -1.83
CA SER A 103 -16.20 -5.03 -1.66
C SER A 103 -16.28 -4.06 -0.48
N GLY A 104 -17.49 -3.78 0.02
CA GLY A 104 -17.80 -2.79 1.06
C GLY A 104 -17.63 -1.33 0.60
N TRP A 105 -17.31 -1.10 -0.68
CA TRP A 105 -17.20 0.25 -1.22
C TRP A 105 -18.51 1.04 -1.26
N PRO A 106 -19.67 0.46 -1.66
CA PRO A 106 -20.92 1.22 -1.69
C PRO A 106 -21.27 1.83 -0.33
N GLU A 107 -21.13 1.05 0.74
CA GLU A 107 -21.37 1.46 2.13
C GLU A 107 -20.34 2.51 2.55
N MET A 108 -19.05 2.25 2.31
CA MET A 108 -17.96 3.16 2.65
C MET A 108 -18.09 4.53 1.96
N ILE A 109 -18.48 4.57 0.68
CA ILE A 109 -18.68 5.82 -0.07
C ILE A 109 -19.80 6.66 0.56
N LYS A 110 -20.88 6.00 0.97
CA LYS A 110 -22.00 6.65 1.65
C LYS A 110 -21.58 7.19 3.01
N GLU A 111 -20.87 6.40 3.81
CA GLU A 111 -20.42 6.77 5.15
C GLU A 111 -19.41 7.92 5.13
N LEU A 112 -18.47 7.91 4.18
CA LEU A 112 -17.48 8.96 4.02
C LEU A 112 -17.98 10.19 3.27
N GLY A 113 -19.22 10.19 2.79
CA GLY A 113 -19.78 11.28 2.00
C GLY A 113 -19.02 11.55 0.69
N MET A 114 -18.38 10.51 0.12
CA MET A 114 -17.60 10.57 -1.12
C MET A 114 -18.46 10.36 -2.38
N GLY A 115 -19.78 10.25 -2.21
CA GLY A 115 -20.73 10.13 -3.31
C GLY A 115 -20.83 11.41 -4.15
N PRO A 116 -21.51 11.34 -5.31
CA PRO A 116 -21.84 12.53 -6.08
C PRO A 116 -22.56 13.53 -5.18
N LYS A 117 -22.06 14.77 -5.14
CA LYS A 117 -22.83 15.88 -4.58
C LYS A 117 -23.89 16.22 -5.62
N GLU A 118 -25.16 16.13 -5.25
CA GLU A 118 -26.25 16.72 -6.04
C GLU A 118 -26.05 18.23 -6.22
#